data_AF-A0A8T6SKX8-F1
#
_entry.id   AF-A0A8T6SKX8-F1
#
_cell.length_a   1.000
_cell.length_b   1.000
_cell.length_c   1.000
_cell.angle_alpha   90.00
_cell.angle_beta   90.00
_cell.angle_gamma   90.00
#
_symmetry.space_group_name_H-M   'P 1'
#
loop_
_entity.id
_entity.type
_entity.pdbx_description
1 polymer ?
#
loop_
_entity_poly.entity_id
_entity_poly.type
_entity_poly.pdbx_seq_one_letter_code
_entity_poly.pdbx_strand_id
1 'polypeptide(L)' 'MVLAICCSECGHTAVDSSGMAMMQYPANVRVMKVPCTGILQVHQFLEAFKAG' A
#
# COMPACT_ATOMS: atom_id res chain seq x y z
N MET A 1 6.32 11.88 -1.78
CA MET A 1 6.26 10.43 -2.02
C MET A 1 5.37 9.83 -0.94
N VAL A 2 4.44 8.94 -1.28
CA VAL A 2 3.48 8.37 -0.32
C VAL A 2 3.53 6.85 -0.45
N LEU A 3 3.72 6.16 0.67
CA LEU A 3 3.64 4.71 0.74
C LEU A 3 2.23 4.31 1.15
N ALA A 4 1.55 3.54 0.30
CA ALA A 4 0.26 2.95 0.60
C ALA A 4 0.47 1.49 1.00
N ILE A 5 0.07 1.12 2.21
CA ILE A 5 0.19 -0.26 2.69
C ILE A 5 -1.17 -0.92 2.59
N CYS A 6 -1.23 -2.03 1.86
CA CYS A 6 -2.46 -2.76 1.57
C CYS A 6 -2.33 -4.22 2.00
N CYS A 7 -3.37 -4.78 2.61
CA CYS A 7 -3.44 -6.22 2.84
C CYS A 7 -3.59 -6.98 1.51
N SER A 8 -3.18 -8.25 1.51
CA SER A 8 -3.09 -9.06 0.30
C SER A 8 -4.44 -9.48 -0.25
N GLU A 9 -5.47 -9.51 0.61
CA GLU A 9 -6.85 -9.78 0.23
C GLU A 9 -7.58 -8.45 -0.02
N CYS A 10 -8.22 -7.88 1.00
CA CYS A 10 -9.13 -6.74 0.82
C CYS A 10 -8.48 -5.53 0.13
N GLY A 11 -7.25 -5.19 0.53
CA GLY A 11 -6.52 -4.04 -0.01
C GLY A 11 -6.08 -4.27 -1.45
N HIS A 12 -5.64 -5.48 -1.78
CA HIS A 12 -5.24 -5.81 -3.15
C HIS A 12 -6.43 -5.82 -4.09
N THR A 13 -7.57 -6.40 -3.68
CA THR A 13 -8.80 -6.38 -4.46
C THR A 13 -9.28 -4.96 -4.75
N ALA A 14 -9.13 -4.03 -3.79
CA ALA A 14 -9.48 -2.62 -3.99
C ALA A 14 -8.54 -1.91 -4.99
N VAL A 15 -7.24 -2.25 -4.97
CA VAL A 15 -6.27 -1.73 -5.94
C VAL A 15 -6.56 -2.28 -7.33
N ASP A 16 -6.84 -3.57 -7.45
CA ASP A 16 -7.17 -4.22 -8.71
C ASP A 16 -8.48 -3.67 -9.30
N SER A 17 -9.51 -3.48 -8.48
CA SER A 17 -10.78 -2.88 -8.92
C SER A 17 -10.61 -1.43 -9.37
N SER A 18 -9.76 -0.66 -8.69
CA SER A 18 -9.41 0.71 -9.09
C SER A 18 -8.64 0.72 -10.42
N GLY A 19 -7.76 -0.27 -10.64
CA GLY A 19 -7.07 -0.48 -11.91
C GLY A 19 -8.03 -0.84 -13.05
N MET A 20 -9.00 -1.71 -12.80
CA MET A 20 -10.07 -2.04 -13.75
C MET A 20 -10.96 -0.83 -14.07
N ALA A 21 -11.21 0.03 -13.09
CA ALA A 21 -11.93 1.29 -13.27
C ALA A 21 -11.09 2.38 -13.95
N MET A 22 -9.85 2.07 -14.35
CA MET A 22 -8.87 3.03 -14.90
C MET A 22 -8.69 4.28 -14.04
N MET A 23 -8.79 4.14 -12.71
CA MET A 23 -8.49 5.23 -11.79
C MET A 23 -6.98 5.48 -11.78
N GLN A 24 -6.58 6.65 -12.28
CA GLN A 24 -5.19 7.07 -12.21
C GLN A 24 -4.84 7.52 -10.79
N TYR A 25 -3.92 6.81 -10.16
CA TYR A 25 -3.22 7.30 -8.99
C TYR A 25 -1.99 8.10 -9.43
N PRO A 26 -1.63 9.18 -8.71
CA PRO A 26 -0.43 9.94 -9.02
C PRO A 26 0.82 9.06 -8.81
N ALA A 27 1.83 9.22 -9.67
CA ALA A 27 3.04 8.38 -9.69
C ALA A 27 3.92 8.51 -8.42
N ASN A 28 3.55 9.41 -7.50
CA ASN A 28 4.19 9.58 -6.21
C ASN A 28 3.69 8.56 -5.15
N VAL A 29 2.67 7.75 -5.47
CA VAL A 29 2.15 6.69 -4.59
C VAL A 29 2.78 5.36 -4.97
N ARG A 30 3.41 4.68 -3.99
CA ARG A 30 3.88 3.31 -4.12
C ARG A 30 3.05 2.40 -3.22
N VAL A 31 2.50 1.33 -3.79
CA VAL A 31 1.69 0.35 -3.06
C VAL A 31 2.58 -0.81 -2.59
N MET A 32 2.56 -1.08 -1.29
CA MET A 32 3.23 -2.21 -0.65
C MET A 32 2.20 -3.23 -0.18
N LYS A 33 2.37 -4.49 -0.60
CA LYS A 33 1.48 -5.60 -0.26
C LYS A 33 1.98 -6.35 0.98
N VAL A 34 1.12 -6.54 1.97
CA VAL A 34 1.37 -7.34 3.17
C VAL A 34 0.28 -8.41 3.33
N PRO A 35 0.51 -9.55 3.99
CA PRO A 35 -0.50 -10.61 4.12
C PRO A 35 -1.76 -10.13 4.87
N CYS A 36 -1.60 -9.36 5.94
CA CYS A 36 -2.70 -8.74 6.67
C CYS A 36 -2.21 -7.45 7.33
N THR A 37 -3.09 -6.47 7.56
CA THR A 37 -2.73 -5.24 8.29
C THR A 37 -2.38 -5.50 9.75
N GLY A 38 -2.81 -6.64 10.32
CA GLY A 38 -2.49 -7.03 11.70
C GLY A 38 -1.02 -7.33 11.97
N ILE A 39 -0.21 -7.59 10.92
CA ILE A 39 1.24 -7.80 11.08
C ILE A 39 2.01 -6.48 11.11
N LEU A 40 1.35 -5.36 10.80
CA LEU A 40 2.01 -4.06 10.75
C LEU A 40 2.36 -3.59 12.14
N GLN A 41 3.64 -3.31 12.35
CA GLN A 41 4.15 -2.73 13.57
C GLN A 41 4.68 -1.33 13.31
N VAL A 42 4.70 -0.48 14.35
CA VAL A 42 5.23 0.89 14.30
C VAL A 42 6.65 0.91 13.72
N HIS A 43 7.45 -0.11 14.01
CA HIS A 43 8.78 -0.32 13.43
C HIS A 43 8.80 -0.23 11.89
N GLN A 44 7.84 -0.87 11.21
CA GLN A 44 7.80 -0.89 9.74
C GLN A 44 7.47 0.48 9.16
N PHE A 45 6.63 1.26 9.84
CA PHE A 45 6.39 2.65 9.46
C PHE A 45 7.65 3.51 9.65
N LEU A 46 8.37 3.33 10.76
CA LEU A 46 9.63 4.05 11.02
C LEU A 46 10.72 3.68 10.01
N GLU A 47 10.83 2.40 9.62
CA GLU A 47 11.72 1.99 8.54
C GLU A 47 11.33 2.59 7.20
N ALA A 48 10.03 2.62 6.88
CA ALA A 48 9.55 3.26 5.66
C ALA A 48 9.93 4.75 5.60
N PHE A 49 9.76 5.49 6.70
CA PHE A 49 10.20 6.89 6.79
C PHE A 49 11.73 7.04 6.72
N LYS A 50 12.49 6.09 7.28
CA LYS A 50 13.96 6.10 7.21
C LYS A 50 14.48 5.77 5.81
N ALA A 51 13.73 4.98 5.04
CA ALA A 51 14.07 4.58 3.68
C ALA A 51 13.74 5.66 2.63
N GLY A 52 13.01 6.73 2.98
CA GLY A 52 12.73 7.86 2.08
C GLY A 52 11.68 8.85 2.58
#